data_AF-A0A222F2A2-F1
#
_entry.id   AF-A0A222F2A2-F1
#
_cell.length_a   1.000
_cell.length_b   1.000
_cell.length_c   1.000
_cell.angle_alpha   90.00
_cell.angle_beta   90.00
_cell.angle_gamma   90.00
#
_symmetry.space_group_name_H-M   'P 1'
#
loop_
_entity.id
_entity.type
_entity.pdbx_description
1 polymer ?
#
loop_
_entity_poly.entity_id
_entity_poly.type
_entity_poly.pdbx_seq_one_letter_code
_entity_poly.pdbx_strand_id
1 'polypeptide(L)'
;MIYRPLAIAVMTLVTSAGSALSAEPDFSRFMASPSGAAGLSAAIGSLGPCATTPQWSLGFDPDLDKENPDHVYVGCQYDPGGEEAGELYDKGVLAKFVNYGGVLYLESLTQLP
;
A
#
# COMPACT_ATOMS: atom_id res chain seq x y z
N MET A 1 -62.02 9.14 19.81
CA MET A 1 -60.99 10.09 19.33
C MET A 1 -59.68 9.34 19.23
N ILE A 2 -59.13 9.26 18.01
CA ILE A 2 -57.98 8.43 17.64
C ILE A 2 -56.73 9.31 17.71
N TYR A 3 -55.73 8.94 18.51
CA TYR A 3 -54.38 9.51 18.46
C TYR A 3 -53.44 8.48 17.83
N ARG A 4 -52.89 8.79 16.65
CA ARG A 4 -51.81 8.02 16.02
C ARG A 4 -50.50 8.78 16.23
N PRO A 5 -49.45 8.20 16.82
CA PRO A 5 -48.13 8.80 16.75
C PRO A 5 -47.48 8.45 15.42
N LEU A 6 -47.09 9.47 14.66
CA LEU A 6 -46.20 9.37 13.51
C LEU A 6 -44.83 8.88 14.02
N ALA A 7 -44.46 7.65 13.67
CA ALA A 7 -43.08 7.19 13.82
C ALA A 7 -42.25 7.83 12.71
N ILE A 8 -41.43 8.82 13.05
CA ILE A 8 -40.39 9.37 12.18
C ILE A 8 -39.28 8.31 12.11
N ALA A 9 -39.24 7.56 11.00
CA ALA A 9 -38.12 6.69 10.68
C ALA A 9 -36.93 7.58 10.29
N VAL A 10 -36.05 7.86 11.25
CA VAL A 10 -34.73 8.40 10.98
C VAL A 10 -33.93 7.27 10.33
N MET A 11 -33.92 7.24 9.00
CA MET A 11 -33.00 6.42 8.23
C MET A 11 -31.58 6.91 8.52
N THR A 12 -30.88 6.23 9.41
CA THR A 12 -29.45 6.41 9.60
C THR A 12 -28.77 5.99 8.29
N LEU A 13 -28.32 6.96 7.50
CA LEU A 13 -27.37 6.69 6.43
C LEU A 13 -26.11 6.13 7.08
N VAL A 14 -25.95 4.80 6.99
CA VAL A 14 -24.65 4.17 7.19
C VAL A 14 -23.85 4.51 5.93
N THR A 15 -23.16 5.64 5.95
CA THR A 15 -22.04 5.85 5.04
C THR A 15 -20.95 4.89 5.50
N SER A 16 -20.91 3.71 4.87
CA SER A 16 -19.73 2.86 4.89
C SER A 16 -18.62 3.63 4.18
N ALA A 17 -17.88 4.44 4.94
CA ALA A 17 -16.53 4.82 4.59
C ALA A 17 -15.71 3.52 4.65
N GLY A 18 -15.77 2.75 3.56
CA GLY A 18 -14.84 1.66 3.32
C GLY A 18 -13.50 2.31 3.06
N SER A 19 -12.75 2.59 4.12
CA SER A 19 -11.30 2.66 4.04
C SER A 19 -10.88 1.29 3.54
N ALA A 20 -10.61 1.18 2.24
CA ALA A 20 -9.87 0.06 1.70
C ALA A 20 -8.56 0.02 2.48
N LEU A 21 -8.46 -0.89 3.44
CA LEU A 21 -7.21 -1.25 4.08
C LEU A 21 -6.36 -1.86 2.97
N SER A 22 -5.51 -1.05 2.34
CA SER A 22 -4.45 -1.56 1.46
C SER A 22 -3.66 -2.57 2.28
N ALA A 23 -3.53 -3.81 1.79
CA ALA A 23 -2.88 -4.84 2.56
C ALA A 23 -1.41 -4.47 2.73
N GLU A 24 -0.96 -4.48 3.98
CA GLU A 24 0.42 -4.15 4.32
C GLU A 24 1.36 -5.25 3.81
N PRO A 25 2.57 -4.90 3.33
CA PRO A 25 3.56 -5.89 2.95
C PRO A 25 3.97 -6.80 4.13
N ASP A 26 3.93 -8.12 3.92
CA ASP A 26 4.43 -9.09 4.89
C ASP A 26 5.97 -9.16 4.85
N PHE A 27 6.61 -8.34 5.68
CA PHE A 27 8.08 -8.24 5.70
C PHE A 27 8.79 -9.56 6.06
N SER A 28 8.12 -10.46 6.77
CA SER A 28 8.72 -11.74 7.18
C SER A 28 9.06 -12.63 5.98
N ARG A 29 8.28 -12.54 4.90
CA ARG A 29 8.50 -13.31 3.66
C ARG A 29 9.73 -12.85 2.88
N PHE A 30 10.02 -11.55 2.88
CA PHE A 30 11.24 -11.03 2.23
C PHE A 30 12.48 -11.40 3.05
N MET A 31 12.36 -11.40 4.39
CA MET A 31 13.47 -11.75 5.28
C MET A 31 13.77 -13.26 5.32
N ALA A 32 12.92 -14.10 4.73
CA ALA A 32 13.08 -15.56 4.69
C ALA A 32 14.26 -16.04 3.81
N SER A 33 14.84 -15.16 2.96
CA SER A 33 16.06 -15.46 2.20
C SER A 33 17.08 -14.34 2.23
N PRO A 34 18.38 -14.66 2.04
CA PRO A 34 19.42 -13.64 1.88
C PRO A 34 19.14 -12.66 0.73
N SER A 35 18.64 -13.16 -0.40
CA SER A 35 18.31 -12.34 -1.58
C SER A 35 17.09 -11.45 -1.36
N GLY A 36 16.06 -11.94 -0.66
CA GLY A 36 14.88 -11.14 -0.31
C GLY A 36 15.23 -10.02 0.68
N ALA A 37 16.01 -10.33 1.71
CA ALA A 37 16.49 -9.35 2.69
C ALA A 37 17.39 -8.29 2.04
N ALA A 38 18.29 -8.71 1.14
CA ALA A 38 19.13 -7.79 0.37
C ALA A 38 18.28 -6.90 -0.56
N GLY A 39 17.25 -7.46 -1.20
CA GLY A 39 16.35 -6.70 -2.07
C GLY A 39 15.53 -5.67 -1.31
N LEU A 40 15.00 -6.02 -0.14
CA LEU A 40 14.31 -5.08 0.73
C LEU A 40 15.26 -3.94 1.17
N SER A 41 16.48 -4.29 1.55
CA SER A 41 17.51 -3.29 1.93
C SER A 41 17.88 -2.39 0.76
N ALA A 42 17.99 -2.94 -0.45
CA ALA A 42 18.27 -2.18 -1.66
C ALA A 42 17.11 -1.23 -2.03
N ALA A 43 15.86 -1.64 -1.82
CA ALA A 43 14.69 -0.79 -2.02
C ALA A 43 14.70 0.42 -1.08
N ILE A 44 14.93 0.20 0.21
CA ILE A 44 15.05 1.27 1.21
C ILE A 44 16.22 2.19 0.87
N GLY A 45 17.40 1.62 0.58
CA GLY A 45 18.59 2.40 0.24
C GLY A 45 18.44 3.23 -1.04
N SER A 46 17.65 2.75 -2.01
CA SER A 46 17.42 3.43 -3.28
C SER A 46 16.53 4.66 -3.19
N LEU A 47 15.71 4.79 -2.14
CA LEU A 47 14.94 6.03 -1.89
C LEU A 47 15.86 7.22 -1.59
N GLY A 48 17.04 6.95 -1.03
CA GLY A 48 17.92 7.98 -0.52
C GLY A 48 17.32 8.70 0.70
N PRO A 49 17.68 9.97 0.94
CA PRO A 49 17.14 10.72 2.07
C PRO A 49 15.66 11.07 1.82
N CYS A 50 14.77 10.55 2.68
CA CYS A 50 13.39 11.00 2.80
C CYS A 50 13.28 12.08 3.87
N ALA A 51 12.50 13.14 3.61
CA ALA A 51 12.12 14.12 4.62
C ALA A 51 11.04 13.60 5.59
N THR A 52 10.34 12.53 5.19
CA THR A 52 9.23 11.89 5.90
C THR A 52 9.48 10.40 6.09
N THR A 53 8.66 9.74 6.92
CA THR A 53 8.71 8.28 7.07
C THR A 53 8.33 7.61 5.75
N PRO A 54 9.13 6.65 5.25
CA PRO A 54 8.77 5.88 4.06
C PRO A 54 7.43 5.16 4.24
N GLN A 55 6.57 5.27 3.25
CA GLN A 55 5.31 4.52 3.16
C GLN A 55 5.49 3.32 2.26
N TRP A 56 4.74 2.27 2.55
CA TRP A 56 4.84 0.98 1.89
C TRP A 56 3.46 0.53 1.42
N SER A 57 3.40 -0.06 0.23
CA SER A 57 2.18 -0.69 -0.27
C SER A 57 2.49 -1.88 -1.15
N LEU A 58 1.51 -2.76 -1.31
CA LEU A 58 1.57 -3.80 -2.32
C LEU A 58 1.23 -3.22 -3.69
N GLY A 59 1.82 -3.81 -4.73
CA GLY A 59 1.47 -3.49 -6.11
C GLY A 59 0.10 -4.02 -6.49
N PHE A 60 -0.64 -3.29 -7.30
CA PHE A 60 -1.91 -3.81 -7.83
C PHE A 60 -1.66 -4.69 -9.07
N ASP A 61 -2.26 -5.88 -9.10
CA ASP A 61 -2.32 -6.75 -10.27
C ASP A 61 -3.65 -6.49 -11.01
N PRO A 62 -3.61 -5.84 -12.20
CA PRO A 62 -4.82 -5.53 -12.94
C PRO A 62 -5.48 -6.75 -13.57
N ASP A 63 -4.73 -7.84 -13.80
CA ASP A 63 -5.29 -9.06 -14.40
C ASP A 63 -6.13 -9.84 -13.37
N LEU A 64 -5.78 -9.72 -12.09
CA LEU A 64 -6.43 -10.41 -10.98
C LEU A 64 -7.33 -9.49 -10.11
N ASP A 65 -7.40 -8.20 -10.43
CA ASP A 65 -8.15 -7.16 -9.72
C ASP A 65 -7.88 -7.16 -8.20
N LYS A 66 -6.61 -7.33 -7.81
CA LYS A 66 -6.19 -7.42 -6.41
C LYS A 66 -4.75 -7.00 -6.21
N GLU A 67 -4.37 -6.75 -4.97
CA GLU A 67 -2.96 -6.54 -4.61
C GLU A 67 -2.13 -7.82 -4.84
N ASN A 68 -0.93 -7.61 -5.37
CA ASN A 68 0.09 -8.61 -5.63
C ASN A 68 1.10 -8.61 -4.47
N PRO A 69 1.12 -9.67 -3.66
CA PRO A 69 2.00 -9.75 -2.51
C PRO A 69 3.48 -9.95 -2.88
N ASP A 70 3.80 -10.13 -4.16
CA ASP A 70 5.16 -10.28 -4.66
C ASP A 70 5.68 -8.95 -5.25
N HIS A 71 4.86 -7.89 -5.29
CA HIS A 71 5.27 -6.54 -5.71
C HIS A 71 5.18 -5.59 -4.50
N VAL A 72 6.28 -4.93 -4.15
CA VAL A 72 6.31 -3.95 -3.06
C VAL A 72 6.70 -2.59 -3.59
N TYR A 73 5.87 -1.59 -3.34
CA TYR A 73 6.18 -0.20 -3.53
C TYR A 73 6.61 0.41 -2.20
N VAL A 74 7.66 1.22 -2.24
CA VAL A 74 8.06 2.07 -1.13
C VAL A 74 8.29 3.48 -1.65
N GLY A 75 7.85 4.50 -0.90
CA GLY A 75 8.03 5.88 -1.31
C GLY A 75 8.13 6.85 -0.15
N CYS A 76 8.77 8.00 -0.39
CA CYS A 76 8.73 9.12 0.54
C CYS A 76 7.45 9.93 0.24
N GLN A 77 6.56 10.06 1.22
CA GLN A 77 5.35 10.86 1.05
C GLN A 77 5.66 12.34 1.26
N TYR A 78 5.27 13.22 0.32
CA TYR A 78 5.27 14.66 0.58
C TYR A 78 3.83 15.05 0.90
N ASP A 79 3.59 15.54 2.12
CA ASP A 79 2.30 16.11 2.51
C ASP A 79 2.45 17.64 2.55
N PRO A 80 2.14 18.36 1.46
CA PRO A 80 2.08 19.81 1.48
C PRO A 80 0.69 20.28 1.93
N GLY A 81 0.09 19.68 2.96
CA GLY A 81 -1.02 20.32 3.69
C GLY A 81 -2.23 20.71 2.84
N GLY A 82 -2.70 19.82 1.96
CA GLY A 82 -4.04 19.94 1.37
C GLY A 82 -4.18 19.92 -0.16
N GLU A 83 -3.16 19.50 -0.92
CA GLU A 83 -3.31 19.24 -2.36
C GLU A 83 -3.60 17.76 -2.66
N GLU A 84 -4.32 17.53 -3.76
CA GLU A 84 -5.02 16.27 -4.06
C GLU A 84 -4.11 15.04 -4.06
N ALA A 85 -4.67 13.90 -3.62
CA ALA A 85 -4.02 12.60 -3.46
C ALA A 85 -3.46 11.96 -4.76
N GLY A 86 -3.35 12.73 -5.85
CA GLY A 86 -2.81 12.28 -7.13
C GLY A 86 -1.29 12.24 -7.21
N GLU A 87 -0.58 13.03 -6.38
CA GLU A 87 0.89 13.13 -6.36
C GLU A 87 1.44 12.90 -4.94
N LEU A 88 1.13 11.75 -4.34
CA LEU A 88 1.48 11.48 -2.94
C LEU A 88 2.98 11.22 -2.70
N TYR A 89 3.73 10.85 -3.74
CA TYR A 89 5.12 10.43 -3.62
C TYR A 89 6.06 11.43 -4.32
N ASP A 90 7.01 11.98 -3.55
CA ASP A 90 8.13 12.78 -4.10
C ASP A 90 9.23 11.87 -4.68
N LYS A 91 9.33 10.64 -4.15
CA LYS A 91 10.21 9.58 -4.66
C LYS A 91 9.57 8.22 -4.43
N GLY A 92 9.67 7.33 -5.40
CA GLY A 92 9.17 5.97 -5.30
C GLY A 92 10.19 4.92 -5.77
N VAL A 93 10.12 3.75 -5.18
CA VAL A 93 10.86 2.55 -5.61
C VAL A 93 9.89 1.38 -5.63
N LEU A 94 9.86 0.66 -6.75
CA LEU A 94 9.17 -0.61 -6.89
C LEU A 94 10.17 -1.75 -6.84
N ALA A 95 9.99 -2.66 -5.89
CA ALA A 95 10.68 -3.93 -5.84
C ALA A 95 9.74 -5.05 -6.28
N LYS A 96 10.09 -5.73 -7.36
CA LYS A 96 9.40 -6.94 -7.81
C LYS A 96 10.14 -8.15 -7.27
N PHE A 97 9.42 -9.05 -6.64
CA PHE A 97 9.92 -10.33 -6.17
C PHE A 97 9.29 -11.46 -6.97
N VAL A 98 10.00 -12.57 -7.02
CA VAL A 98 9.50 -13.85 -7.54
C VAL A 98 9.52 -14.88 -6.42
N ASN A 99 8.43 -15.61 -6.27
CA ASN A 99 8.29 -16.67 -5.29
C ASN A 99 8.81 -18.00 -5.86
N TYR A 100 9.88 -18.52 -5.27
CA TYR A 100 10.36 -19.89 -5.53
C TYR A 100 10.27 -20.72 -4.26
N GLY A 101 9.34 -21.68 -4.25
CA GLY A 101 9.21 -22.63 -3.13
C GLY A 101 8.80 -21.99 -1.80
N GLY A 102 8.00 -20.91 -1.83
CA GLY A 102 7.56 -20.17 -0.65
C GLY A 102 8.50 -19.05 -0.21
N VAL A 103 9.60 -18.86 -0.93
CA VAL A 103 10.65 -17.89 -0.62
C VAL A 103 10.68 -16.81 -1.69
N LEU A 104 10.71 -15.54 -1.27
CA LEU A 104 10.80 -14.40 -2.19
C LEU A 104 12.24 -14.05 -2.54
N TYR A 105 12.49 -13.88 -3.84
CA TYR A 105 13.75 -13.45 -4.43
C TYR A 105 13.52 -12.15 -5.17
N LEU A 106 14.41 -11.16 -5.04
CA LEU A 106 14.31 -9.94 -5.83
C LEU A 106 14.48 -10.27 -7.32
N GLU A 107 13.46 -9.96 -8.11
CA GLU A 107 13.48 -10.09 -9.57
C GLU A 107 13.91 -8.77 -10.22
N SER A 108 13.36 -7.64 -9.77
CA SER A 108 13.74 -6.32 -10.28
C SER A 108 13.56 -5.22 -9.24
N LEU A 109 14.32 -4.15 -9.41
CA LEU A 109 14.24 -2.93 -8.62
C LEU A 109 14.17 -1.73 -9.55
N THR A 110 13.08 -0.97 -9.48
CA THR A 110 12.78 0.15 -10.38
C THR A 110 12.62 1.42 -9.56
N GLN A 111 13.39 2.45 -9.88
CA GLN A 111 13.16 3.79 -9.34
C GLN A 111 12.05 4.47 -10.16
N LEU A 112 11.04 4.97 -9.46
CA LEU A 112 9.95 5.73 -10.05
C LEU A 112 10.30 7.23 -9.94
N PRO A 113 10.02 8.01 -10.99
CA PRO A 113 10.22 9.46 -10.98
C PRO A 113 9.33 10.15 -9.94
#